data_AF-A0AAP5PXL0-F1
#
_entry.id   AF-A0AAP5PXL0-F1
#
_cell.length_a   1.000
_cell.length_b   1.000
_cell.length_c   1.000
_cell.angle_alpha   90.00
_cell.angle_beta   90.00
_cell.angle_gamma   90.00
#
_symmetry.space_group_name_H-M   'P 1'
#
loop_
_entity.id
_entity.type
_entity.pdbx_description
1 polymer ?
#
loop_
_entity_poly.entity_id
_entity_poly.type
_entity_poly.pdbx_seq_one_letter_code
_entity_poly.pdbx_strand_id
1 'polypeptide(L)'
;MLPLLILLVEFILLIYVIKIQKKIMNYTRSGELYFWGLFLRKNDSRRKMRQLKKKVLQTYRRSSLKNELLFWLEFTVAKCCFYGSLIWSFYVIAFGNSRTPFWPAIIGFIMAIPPAIALPQQLYDFWKQQPIWHEHPIEKQAFLLPNEQDHKDLVRYHLQSYSALFVMAIIGFLV
;
A
#
# COMPACT_ATOMS: atom_id res chain seq x y z
N MET A 1 -28.78 -15.55 -14.40
CA MET A 1 -27.80 -14.95 -15.32
C MET A 1 -27.00 -13.85 -14.62
N LEU A 2 -27.64 -12.77 -14.14
CA LEU A 2 -26.97 -11.64 -13.47
C LEU A 2 -26.04 -12.04 -12.28
N PRO A 3 -26.48 -12.88 -11.32
CA PRO A 3 -25.67 -13.21 -10.14
C PRO A 3 -24.41 -13.99 -10.50
N LEU A 4 -24.50 -14.85 -11.53
CA LEU A 4 -23.40 -15.67 -12.01
C LEU A 4 -22.36 -14.82 -12.76
N LEU A 5 -22.82 -13.79 -13.49
CA LEU A 5 -21.96 -12.81 -14.16
C LEU A 5 -21.17 -11.97 -13.15
N ILE A 6 -21.83 -11.49 -12.09
CA ILE A 6 -21.22 -10.74 -10.99
C ILE A 6 -20.11 -11.56 -10.33
N LEU A 7 -20.42 -12.80 -9.96
CA LEU A 7 -19.48 -13.71 -9.30
C LEU A 7 -18.26 -14.01 -10.19
N LEU A 8 -18.47 -14.09 -11.50
CA LEU A 8 -17.40 -14.27 -12.49
C LEU A 8 -16.52 -13.02 -12.63
N VAL A 9 -17.12 -11.82 -12.60
CA VAL A 9 -16.37 -10.55 -12.61
C VAL A 9 -15.53 -10.39 -11.34
N GLU A 10 -16.09 -10.67 -10.16
CA GLU A 10 -15.35 -10.66 -8.90
C GLU A 10 -14.19 -11.67 -8.91
N PHE A 11 -14.41 -12.88 -9.43
CA PHE A 11 -13.37 -13.89 -9.56
C PHE A 11 -12.23 -13.45 -10.49
N ILE A 12 -12.55 -12.81 -11.62
CA ILE A 12 -11.55 -12.24 -12.54
C ILE A 12 -10.77 -11.10 -11.85
N LEU A 13 -11.46 -10.21 -11.13
CA LEU A 13 -10.82 -9.13 -10.37
C LEU A 13 -9.89 -9.66 -9.29
N LEU A 14 -10.27 -10.74 -8.60
CA LEU A 14 -9.42 -11.40 -7.61
C LEU A 14 -8.15 -11.98 -8.26
N ILE A 15 -8.28 -12.69 -9.39
CA ILE A 15 -7.14 -13.20 -10.16
C ILE A 15 -6.23 -12.05 -10.61
N TYR A 16 -6.82 -10.94 -11.05
CA TYR A 16 -6.09 -9.74 -11.47
C TYR A 16 -5.28 -9.14 -10.31
N VAL A 17 -5.88 -9.00 -9.13
CA VAL A 17 -5.19 -8.56 -7.91
C VAL A 17 -4.04 -9.51 -7.56
N ILE A 18 -4.27 -10.83 -7.58
CA ILE A 18 -3.22 -11.83 -7.31
C ILE A 18 -2.05 -11.70 -8.31
N LYS A 19 -2.35 -11.52 -9.60
CA LYS A 19 -1.32 -11.31 -10.63
C LYS A 19 -0.51 -10.04 -10.38
N ILE A 20 -1.16 -8.95 -9.98
CA ILE A 20 -0.47 -7.70 -9.63
C ILE A 20 0.41 -7.88 -8.40
N GLN A 21 -0.08 -8.54 -7.35
CA GLN A 21 0.73 -8.85 -6.16
C GLN A 21 1.97 -9.67 -6.52
N LYS A 22 1.83 -10.67 -7.40
CA LYS A 22 2.99 -11.41 -7.94
C LYS A 22 3.96 -10.50 -8.70
N LYS A 23 3.47 -9.58 -9.52
CA LYS A 23 4.34 -8.60 -10.20
C LYS A 23 5.09 -7.73 -9.21
N ILE A 24 4.43 -7.18 -8.19
CA ILE A 24 5.06 -6.40 -7.11
C ILE A 24 6.14 -7.22 -6.40
N MET A 25 5.87 -8.50 -6.11
CA MET A 25 6.85 -9.42 -5.53
C MET A 25 8.05 -9.69 -6.45
N ASN A 26 7.87 -9.68 -7.78
CA ASN A 26 8.99 -9.87 -8.71
C ASN A 26 9.97 -8.69 -8.73
N TYR A 27 9.54 -7.50 -8.31
CA TYR A 27 10.45 -6.36 -8.13
C TYR A 27 11.32 -6.50 -6.87
N THR A 28 10.92 -7.35 -5.91
CA THR A 28 11.76 -7.66 -4.74
C THR A 28 12.65 -8.86 -5.03
N ARG A 29 13.98 -8.72 -4.85
CA ARG A 29 14.87 -9.90 -4.88
C ARG A 29 14.58 -10.83 -3.70
N SER A 30 15.04 -12.08 -3.76
CA SER A 30 14.78 -13.11 -2.74
C SER A 30 15.11 -12.66 -1.30
N GLY A 31 16.13 -11.78 -1.16
CA GLY A 31 16.56 -11.14 0.08
C GLY A 31 16.01 -9.74 0.35
N GLU A 32 14.98 -9.27 -0.34
CA GLU A 32 14.44 -7.90 -0.20
C GLU A 32 12.97 -7.92 0.22
N LEU A 33 12.52 -6.81 0.80
CA LEU A 33 11.14 -6.58 1.21
C LEU A 33 10.74 -5.16 0.83
N TYR A 34 9.69 -5.03 0.02
CA TYR A 34 9.10 -3.73 -0.31
C TYR A 34 8.45 -3.11 0.93
N PHE A 35 8.73 -1.84 1.16
CA PHE A 35 8.22 -1.06 2.27
C PHE A 35 8.03 0.40 1.84
N TRP A 36 6.78 0.79 1.54
CA TRP A 36 6.38 2.18 1.27
C TRP A 36 7.32 2.89 0.27
N GLY A 37 7.56 2.29 -0.89
CA GLY A 37 8.42 2.86 -1.92
C GLY A 37 9.91 2.54 -1.79
N LEU A 38 10.34 1.80 -0.77
CA LEU A 38 11.73 1.42 -0.50
C LEU A 38 11.90 -0.10 -0.48
N PHE A 39 13.09 -0.60 -0.76
CA PHE A 39 13.44 -2.02 -0.61
C PHE A 39 14.31 -2.24 0.62
N LEU A 40 13.77 -2.91 1.64
CA LEU A 40 14.53 -3.29 2.82
C LEU A 40 15.24 -4.61 2.58
N ARG A 41 16.53 -4.73 2.95
CA ARG A 41 17.19 -6.04 2.95
C ARG A 41 16.62 -6.90 4.08
N LYS A 42 16.20 -8.12 3.75
CA LYS A 42 15.83 -9.17 4.71
C LYS A 42 17.04 -9.51 5.56
N ASN A 43 17.11 -8.89 6.73
CA ASN A 43 17.91 -9.40 7.84
C ASN A 43 17.24 -10.64 8.41
N ASP A 44 18.03 -11.61 8.86
CA ASP A 44 17.56 -12.90 9.41
C ASP A 44 16.63 -12.75 10.63
N SER A 45 16.68 -11.61 11.33
CA SER A 45 15.83 -11.35 12.49
C SER A 45 14.63 -10.45 12.16
N ARG A 46 13.41 -10.98 12.40
CA ARG A 46 12.15 -10.22 12.38
C ARG A 46 12.22 -8.96 13.27
N ARG A 47 12.98 -8.99 14.38
CA ARG A 47 13.14 -7.87 15.31
C ARG A 47 13.96 -6.74 14.68
N LYS A 48 15.07 -7.06 14.01
CA LYS A 48 15.90 -6.10 13.26
C LYS A 48 15.10 -5.45 12.13
N MET A 49 14.29 -6.22 11.41
CA MET A 49 13.43 -5.69 10.35
C MET A 49 12.39 -4.69 10.88
N ARG A 50 11.74 -4.99 12.02
CA ARG A 50 10.81 -4.04 12.66
C ARG A 50 11.51 -2.77 13.14
N GLN A 51 12.71 -2.90 13.70
CA GLN A 51 13.51 -1.74 14.10
C GLN A 51 13.92 -0.89 12.90
N LEU A 52 14.32 -1.52 11.80
CA LEU A 52 14.67 -0.83 10.56
C LEU A 52 13.49 -0.05 9.99
N LYS A 53 12.31 -0.70 9.86
CA LYS A 53 11.07 -0.04 9.43
C LYS A 53 10.74 1.17 10.30
N LYS A 54 10.82 1.00 11.63
CA LYS A 54 10.60 2.11 12.59
C LYS A 54 11.63 3.23 12.39
N LYS A 55 12.91 2.90 12.23
CA LYS A 55 13.98 3.88 12.03
C LYS A 55 13.76 4.68 10.75
N VAL A 56 13.47 4.01 9.63
CA VAL A 56 13.19 4.65 8.34
C VAL A 56 12.05 5.67 8.46
N LEU A 57 10.93 5.26 9.05
CA LEU A 57 9.79 6.15 9.27
C LEU A 57 10.09 7.27 10.27
N GLN A 58 10.83 6.98 11.35
CA GLN A 58 11.19 7.97 12.36
C GLN A 58 12.15 9.02 11.82
N THR A 59 13.11 8.66 10.98
CA THR A 59 14.03 9.61 10.34
C THR A 59 13.27 10.57 9.42
N TYR A 60 12.34 10.05 8.61
CA TYR A 60 11.47 10.90 7.80
C TYR A 60 10.61 11.82 8.68
N ARG A 61 9.91 11.24 9.67
CA ARG A 61 9.04 11.97 10.58
C ARG A 61 9.75 13.09 11.33
N ARG A 62 10.95 12.83 11.87
CA ARG A 62 11.70 13.80 12.69
C ARG A 62 12.47 14.84 11.88
N SER A 63 12.50 14.71 10.55
CA SER A 63 13.23 15.65 9.69
C SER A 63 12.60 17.05 9.66
N SER A 64 11.27 17.15 9.75
CA SER A 64 10.56 18.43 9.85
C SER A 64 9.17 18.26 10.46
N LEU A 65 8.66 19.30 11.12
CA LEU A 65 7.28 19.36 11.63
C LEU A 65 6.24 19.13 10.52
N LYS A 66 6.51 19.64 9.31
CA LYS A 66 5.67 19.41 8.12
C LYS A 66 5.60 17.93 7.76
N ASN A 67 6.74 17.24 7.72
CA ASN A 67 6.81 15.82 7.40
C ASN A 67 6.18 14.96 8.49
N GLU A 68 6.27 15.37 9.75
CA GLU A 68 5.59 14.69 10.86
C GLU A 68 4.06 14.74 10.73
N LEU A 69 3.52 15.94 10.45
CA LEU A 69 2.08 16.13 10.28
C LEU A 69 1.55 15.40 9.04
N LEU A 70 2.23 15.55 7.88
CA LEU A 70 1.87 14.85 6.65
C LEU A 70 1.94 13.33 6.84
N PHE A 71 3.01 12.83 7.46
CA PHE A 71 3.15 11.41 7.76
C PHE A 71 2.00 10.89 8.62
N TRP A 72 1.66 11.57 9.72
CA TRP A 72 0.59 11.12 10.61
C TRP A 72 -0.77 11.18 9.93
N LEU A 73 -1.04 12.25 9.17
CA LEU A 73 -2.30 12.41 8.46
C LEU A 73 -2.44 11.35 7.38
N GLU A 74 -1.45 11.21 6.50
CA GLU A 74 -1.50 10.26 5.40
C GLU A 74 -1.45 8.81 5.86
N PHE A 75 -0.61 8.49 6.85
CA PHE A 75 -0.50 7.13 7.36
C PHE A 75 -1.76 6.70 8.13
N THR A 76 -2.30 7.58 8.97
CA THR A 76 -3.53 7.28 9.73
C THR A 76 -4.72 7.19 8.78
N VAL A 77 -4.88 8.14 7.86
CA VAL A 77 -5.98 8.13 6.89
C VAL A 77 -5.90 6.90 5.99
N ALA A 78 -4.74 6.59 5.38
CA ALA A 78 -4.61 5.37 4.57
C ALA A 78 -4.95 4.11 5.36
N LYS A 79 -4.39 3.95 6.55
CA LYS A 79 -4.56 2.72 7.34
C LYS A 79 -5.98 2.58 7.88
N CYS A 80 -6.53 3.63 8.48
CA CYS A 80 -7.88 3.62 9.05
C CYS A 80 -8.94 3.51 7.96
N CYS A 81 -8.83 4.28 6.87
CA CYS A 81 -9.79 4.22 5.78
C CYS A 81 -9.69 2.89 5.02
N PHE A 82 -8.50 2.37 4.73
CA PHE A 82 -8.36 1.09 4.03
C PHE A 82 -8.83 -0.11 4.88
N TYR A 83 -8.32 -0.26 6.10
CA TYR A 83 -8.72 -1.39 6.96
C TYR A 83 -10.15 -1.24 7.46
N GLY A 84 -10.60 -0.02 7.76
CA GLY A 84 -11.99 0.25 8.10
C GLY A 84 -12.93 -0.13 6.97
N SER A 85 -12.58 0.19 5.72
CA SER A 85 -13.37 -0.21 4.54
C SER A 85 -13.38 -1.72 4.32
N LEU A 86 -12.24 -2.39 4.49
CA LEU A 86 -12.16 -3.85 4.41
C LEU A 86 -13.03 -4.51 5.49
N ILE A 87 -12.91 -4.09 6.74
CA ILE A 87 -13.69 -4.64 7.86
C ILE A 87 -15.18 -4.40 7.63
N TRP A 88 -15.56 -3.18 7.19
CA TRP A 88 -16.94 -2.87 6.87
C TRP A 88 -17.46 -3.74 5.72
N SER A 89 -16.67 -3.92 4.66
CA SER A 89 -17.03 -4.78 3.53
C SER A 89 -17.30 -6.21 3.99
N PHE A 90 -16.43 -6.79 4.83
CA PHE A 90 -16.65 -8.13 5.39
C PHE A 90 -17.86 -8.19 6.31
N TYR A 91 -18.09 -7.16 7.12
CA TYR A 91 -19.27 -7.08 7.98
C TYR A 91 -20.57 -7.08 7.18
N VAL A 92 -20.65 -6.28 6.12
CA VAL A 92 -21.85 -6.22 5.27
C VAL A 92 -22.03 -7.54 4.50
N ILE A 93 -20.97 -8.16 4.01
CA ILE A 93 -21.07 -9.45 3.32
C ILE A 93 -21.51 -10.58 4.27
N ALA A 94 -21.00 -10.61 5.50
CA ALA A 94 -21.26 -11.71 6.45
C ALA A 94 -22.56 -11.54 7.25
N PHE A 95 -22.95 -10.30 7.57
CA PHE A 95 -24.03 -9.99 8.51
C PHE A 95 -24.98 -8.89 8.00
N GLY A 96 -24.71 -8.33 6.82
CA GLY A 96 -25.53 -7.28 6.24
C GLY A 96 -26.88 -7.80 5.77
N ASN A 97 -27.92 -7.04 6.10
CA ASN A 97 -29.24 -7.21 5.51
C ASN A 97 -29.46 -6.10 4.46
N SER A 98 -30.59 -6.12 3.76
CA SER A 98 -30.93 -5.15 2.70
C SER A 98 -30.91 -3.66 3.10
N ARG A 99 -30.82 -3.36 4.41
CA ARG A 99 -30.76 -1.98 4.94
C ARG A 99 -29.34 -1.55 5.35
N THR A 100 -28.37 -2.45 5.37
CA THR A 100 -27.02 -2.11 5.81
C THR A 100 -26.27 -1.38 4.69
N PRO A 101 -25.86 -0.12 4.88
CA PRO A 101 -25.25 0.65 3.80
C PRO A 101 -23.83 0.16 3.48
N PHE A 102 -23.55 -0.12 2.21
CA PHE A 102 -22.18 -0.44 1.75
C PHE A 102 -21.33 0.81 1.44
N TRP A 103 -21.98 1.97 1.22
CA TRP A 103 -21.30 3.22 0.86
C TRP A 103 -20.16 3.67 1.80
N PRO A 104 -20.14 3.37 3.11
CA PRO A 104 -19.00 3.72 3.97
C PRO A 104 -17.69 3.04 3.54
N ALA A 105 -17.75 1.80 3.03
CA ALA A 105 -16.56 1.12 2.48
C ALA A 105 -16.07 1.79 1.19
N ILE A 106 -17.00 2.22 0.33
CA ILE A 106 -16.67 2.92 -0.92
C ILE A 106 -15.94 4.24 -0.60
N ILE A 107 -16.48 5.04 0.32
CA ILE A 107 -15.86 6.31 0.75
C ILE A 107 -14.47 6.07 1.34
N GLY A 108 -14.32 5.07 2.21
CA GLY A 108 -13.03 4.81 2.82
C GLY A 108 -11.99 4.28 1.82
N PHE A 109 -12.38 3.51 0.79
CA PHE A 109 -11.45 3.15 -0.29
C PHE A 109 -11.01 4.38 -1.10
N ILE A 110 -11.92 5.30 -1.43
CA ILE A 110 -11.58 6.56 -2.13
C ILE A 110 -10.61 7.40 -1.31
N MET A 111 -10.89 7.57 -0.01
CA MET A 111 -10.06 8.35 0.91
C MET A 111 -8.66 7.72 1.14
N ALA A 112 -8.52 6.41 0.96
CA ALA A 112 -7.24 5.72 1.11
C ALA A 112 -6.32 5.83 -0.11
N ILE A 113 -6.84 6.18 -1.30
CA ILE A 113 -6.04 6.24 -2.54
C ILE A 113 -5.01 7.40 -2.52
N PRO A 114 -5.38 8.66 -2.22
CA PRO A 114 -4.40 9.76 -2.24
C PRO A 114 -3.21 9.53 -1.30
N PRO A 115 -3.39 9.12 -0.04
CA PRO A 115 -2.26 8.85 0.85
C PRO A 115 -1.45 7.61 0.46
N ALA A 116 -2.07 6.63 -0.20
CA ALA A 116 -1.36 5.46 -0.72
C ALA A 116 -0.40 5.80 -1.88
N ILE A 117 -0.58 6.94 -2.54
CA ILE A 117 0.31 7.46 -3.59
C ILE A 117 1.30 8.48 -3.01
N ALA A 118 0.79 9.42 -2.21
CA ALA A 118 1.57 10.52 -1.67
C ALA A 118 2.68 10.03 -0.74
N LEU A 119 2.38 9.09 0.17
CA LEU A 119 3.34 8.68 1.19
C LEU A 119 4.56 7.92 0.63
N PRO A 120 4.40 6.93 -0.29
CA PRO A 120 5.55 6.31 -0.95
C PRO A 120 6.40 7.30 -1.75
N GLN A 121 5.77 8.26 -2.43
CA GLN A 121 6.47 9.25 -3.23
C GLN A 121 7.27 10.22 -2.34
N GLN A 122 6.65 10.73 -1.28
CA GLN A 122 7.33 11.60 -0.30
C GLN A 122 8.52 10.91 0.37
N LEU A 123 8.35 9.63 0.74
CA LEU A 123 9.44 8.84 1.30
C LEU A 123 10.56 8.63 0.29
N TYR A 124 10.23 8.33 -0.96
CA TYR A 124 11.21 8.18 -2.03
C TYR A 124 12.03 9.47 -2.24
N ASP A 125 11.36 10.61 -2.39
CA ASP A 125 12.01 11.90 -2.62
C ASP A 125 12.85 12.34 -1.42
N PHE A 126 12.36 12.14 -0.19
CA PHE A 126 13.12 12.42 1.02
C PHE A 126 14.39 11.58 1.10
N TRP A 127 14.27 10.26 0.89
CA TRP A 127 15.42 9.37 0.99
C TRP A 127 16.41 9.64 -0.12
N LYS A 128 15.97 9.91 -1.36
CA LYS A 128 16.86 10.28 -2.48
C LYS A 128 17.79 11.45 -2.17
N GLN A 129 17.39 12.36 -1.28
CA GLN A 129 18.18 13.54 -0.87
C GLN A 129 19.14 13.29 0.30
N GLN A 130 19.12 12.11 0.94
CA GLN A 130 19.94 11.85 2.13
C GLN A 130 21.39 11.50 1.76
N PRO A 131 22.40 11.99 2.52
CA PRO A 131 23.82 11.76 2.24
C PRO A 131 24.23 10.28 2.34
N ILE A 132 23.47 9.47 3.07
CA ILE A 132 23.65 8.02 3.26
C ILE A 132 23.74 7.29 1.90
N TRP A 133 23.12 7.82 0.84
CA TRP A 133 23.14 7.25 -0.51
C TRP A 133 24.35 7.64 -1.34
N HIS A 134 24.96 8.78 -1.02
CA HIS A 134 26.13 9.29 -1.73
C HIS A 134 27.44 8.83 -1.09
N GLU A 135 27.43 8.55 0.22
CA GLU A 135 28.65 8.32 1.01
C GLU A 135 28.92 6.85 1.35
N HIS A 136 27.91 5.98 1.33
CA HIS A 136 28.07 4.57 1.70
C HIS A 136 27.90 3.62 0.52
N PRO A 137 28.79 2.62 0.36
CA PRO A 137 28.64 1.60 -0.68
C PRO A 137 27.35 0.81 -0.48
N ILE A 138 26.72 0.42 -1.59
CA ILE A 138 25.42 -0.28 -1.65
C ILE A 138 25.38 -1.47 -0.70
N GLU A 139 26.49 -2.21 -0.55
CA GLU A 139 26.60 -3.38 0.33
C GLU A 139 26.43 -3.07 1.82
N LYS A 140 26.76 -1.85 2.27
CA LYS A 140 26.63 -1.42 3.68
C LYS A 140 25.29 -0.76 3.97
N GLN A 141 24.48 -0.48 2.95
CA GLN A 141 23.17 0.14 3.11
C GLN A 141 22.14 -0.88 3.61
N ALA A 142 21.36 -0.49 4.64
CA ALA A 142 20.35 -1.37 5.25
C ALA A 142 19.06 -1.47 4.41
N PHE A 143 18.86 -0.56 3.46
CA PHE A 143 17.75 -0.51 2.52
C PHE A 143 18.23 0.11 1.22
N LEU A 144 17.52 -0.14 0.13
CA LEU A 144 17.83 0.24 -1.24
C LEU A 144 16.68 1.09 -1.80
N LEU A 145 17.03 2.16 -2.50
CA LEU A 145 16.08 2.94 -3.28
C LEU A 145 15.83 2.22 -4.62
N PRO A 146 14.57 2.00 -5.01
CA PRO A 146 14.27 1.59 -6.39
C PRO A 146 14.78 2.62 -7.39
N ASN A 147 15.10 2.17 -8.61
CA ASN A 147 15.24 3.10 -9.73
C ASN A 147 13.93 3.87 -9.92
N GLU A 148 13.99 5.08 -10.47
CA GLU A 148 12.80 5.93 -10.63
C GLU A 148 11.70 5.25 -11.46
N GLN A 149 12.10 4.48 -12.49
CA GLN A 149 11.18 3.69 -13.29
C GLN A 149 10.51 2.56 -12.49
N ASP A 150 11.28 1.82 -11.69
CA ASP A 150 10.76 0.76 -10.84
C ASP A 150 9.82 1.32 -9.76
N HIS A 151 10.15 2.51 -9.22
CA HIS A 151 9.29 3.21 -8.27
C HIS A 151 7.95 3.58 -8.89
N LYS A 152 7.95 4.17 -10.10
CA LYS A 152 6.72 4.52 -10.84
C LYS A 152 5.88 3.29 -11.15
N ASP A 153 6.51 2.20 -11.58
CA ASP A 153 5.81 0.94 -11.87
C ASP A 153 5.19 0.34 -10.61
N LEU A 154 5.92 0.33 -9.48
CA LEU A 154 5.39 -0.16 -8.20
C LEU A 154 4.20 0.65 -7.71
N VAL A 155 4.27 1.98 -7.79
CA VAL A 155 3.14 2.87 -7.46
C VAL A 155 1.95 2.56 -8.36
N ARG A 156 2.18 2.37 -9.67
CA ARG A 156 1.14 2.01 -10.64
C ARG A 156 0.49 0.67 -10.31
N TYR A 157 1.26 -0.35 -9.96
CA TYR A 157 0.74 -1.66 -9.57
C TYR A 157 -0.06 -1.60 -8.26
N HIS A 158 0.40 -0.84 -7.28
CA HIS A 158 -0.39 -0.61 -6.06
C HIS A 158 -1.71 0.09 -6.39
N LEU A 159 -1.69 1.13 -7.24
CA LEU A 159 -2.90 1.82 -7.67
C LEU A 159 -3.88 0.90 -8.41
N GLN A 160 -3.38 0.04 -9.30
CA GLN A 160 -4.20 -0.95 -9.99
C GLN A 160 -4.85 -1.94 -9.01
N SER A 161 -4.12 -2.34 -7.95
CA SER A 161 -4.65 -3.21 -6.90
C SER A 161 -5.76 -2.50 -6.10
N TYR A 162 -5.54 -1.25 -5.69
CA TYR A 162 -6.57 -0.45 -5.01
C TYR A 162 -7.80 -0.22 -5.88
N SER A 163 -7.60 0.06 -7.18
CA SER A 163 -8.68 0.27 -8.14
C SER A 163 -9.51 -1.00 -8.32
N ALA A 164 -8.86 -2.17 -8.41
CA ALA A 164 -9.56 -3.45 -8.50
C ALA A 164 -10.36 -3.77 -7.23
N LEU A 165 -9.80 -3.49 -6.04
CA LEU A 165 -10.53 -3.62 -4.77
C LEU A 165 -11.73 -2.67 -4.70
N PHE A 166 -11.57 -1.43 -5.19
CA PHE A 166 -12.65 -0.45 -5.27
C PHE A 166 -13.77 -0.86 -6.23
N VAL A 167 -13.43 -1.43 -7.39
CA VAL A 167 -14.42 -1.96 -8.33
C VAL A 167 -15.17 -3.14 -7.70
N MET A 168 -14.49 -4.04 -6.99
CA MET A 168 -15.16 -5.11 -6.24
C MET A 168 -16.11 -4.54 -5.17
N ALA A 169 -15.72 -3.48 -4.47
CA ALA A 169 -16.58 -2.79 -3.51
C ALA A 169 -17.83 -2.17 -4.18
N ILE A 170 -17.70 -1.60 -5.38
CA ILE A 170 -18.86 -1.07 -6.13
C ILE A 170 -19.77 -2.20 -6.60
N ILE A 171 -19.20 -3.29 -7.11
CA ILE A 171 -19.99 -4.45 -7.53
C ILE A 171 -20.79 -5.00 -6.35
N GLY A 172 -20.16 -5.19 -5.19
CA GLY A 172 -20.85 -5.65 -3.98
C GLY A 172 -21.92 -4.67 -3.43
N PHE A 173 -21.91 -3.40 -3.84
CA PHE A 173 -22.98 -2.45 -3.53
C PHE A 173 -24.16 -2.52 -4.50
N LEU A 174 -23.90 -2.85 -5.77
CA LEU A 174 -24.92 -2.89 -6.83
C LEU A 174 -25.75 -4.18 -6.83
N VAL A 175 -25.38 -5.15 -6.00
CA VAL A 175 -25.96 -6.50 -5.88
C VAL A 175 -26.68 -6.64 -4.56
#